data_AF-A0A961F1E6-F1
#
_entry.id   AF-A0A961F1E6-F1
#
_cell.length_a   1.000
_cell.length_b   1.000
_cell.length_c   1.000
_cell.angle_alpha   90.00
_cell.angle_beta   90.00
_cell.angle_gamma   90.00
#
_symmetry.space_group_name_H-M   'P 1'
#
loop_
_entity.id
_entity.type
_entity.pdbx_description
1 polymer ?
#
loop_
_entity_poly.entity_id
_entity_poly.type
_entity_poly.pdbx_seq_one_letter_code
_entity_poly.pdbx_strand_id
1 'polypeptide(L)'
;EGSGPARVVTNFSPVDQSISRCADGVDTDDNGVDFKLLPPTPGQSNRCDVVPIGDLNAGQLLLSEVNYDPDTGSGFEGGAGACDESDDEFYEVFNPGTSTINLAGGSIQYGTSGGNFNGDVYFGNQLIGPGEYVVVVSQDAGCYTSATLSGRKAIFRGTAWSLSGAGATFALVRDDTDLPDGQTGSAIDQGSTVVLDYMGSAAGAVVYEGTGRATDCNDQSSIRTIPTLDTNDNAADWSCTNANGTPGR
;
A
#
# COMPACT_ATOMS: atom_id res chain seq x y z
N GLU A 1 -22.71 -28.82 -19.01
CA GLU A 1 -21.54 -28.24 -18.32
C GLU A 1 -21.75 -28.35 -16.82
N GLY A 2 -20.69 -28.64 -16.09
CA GLY A 2 -20.63 -29.33 -14.81
C GLY A 2 -21.15 -28.59 -13.58
N SER A 3 -20.78 -29.14 -12.44
CA SER A 3 -21.58 -29.30 -11.21
C SER A 3 -21.77 -28.06 -10.32
N GLY A 4 -21.62 -26.84 -10.84
CA GLY A 4 -21.67 -25.61 -10.03
C GLY A 4 -22.53 -24.52 -10.66
N PRO A 5 -23.46 -23.87 -9.91
CA PRO A 5 -24.03 -22.61 -10.36
C PRO A 5 -22.91 -21.56 -10.42
N ALA A 6 -22.91 -20.72 -11.47
CA ALA A 6 -22.11 -19.51 -11.47
C ALA A 6 -22.38 -18.71 -10.19
N ARG A 7 -21.33 -18.10 -9.61
CA ARG A 7 -21.44 -17.34 -8.35
C ARG A 7 -22.57 -16.32 -8.46
N VAL A 8 -23.59 -16.46 -7.62
CA VAL A 8 -24.69 -15.49 -7.54
C VAL A 8 -24.13 -14.18 -7.00
N VAL A 9 -24.17 -13.14 -7.82
CA VAL A 9 -23.71 -11.80 -7.47
C VAL A 9 -24.87 -11.08 -6.80
N THR A 10 -24.79 -10.83 -5.50
CA THR A 10 -25.86 -10.18 -4.74
C THR A 10 -25.57 -8.70 -4.45
N ASN A 11 -24.34 -8.24 -4.62
CA ASN A 11 -23.92 -6.86 -4.35
C ASN A 11 -23.25 -6.27 -5.59
N PHE A 12 -24.04 -5.59 -6.43
CA PHE A 12 -23.49 -4.81 -7.55
C PHE A 12 -22.97 -3.47 -7.03
N SER A 13 -21.67 -3.19 -7.23
CA SER A 13 -21.22 -1.82 -7.45
C SER A 13 -21.39 -1.56 -8.96
N PRO A 14 -22.38 -0.76 -9.40
CA PRO A 14 -22.97 -0.88 -10.73
C PRO A 14 -22.21 -0.19 -11.89
N VAL A 15 -20.95 0.17 -11.71
CA VAL A 15 -20.12 0.71 -12.80
C VAL A 15 -18.83 -0.09 -12.87
N ASP A 16 -18.49 -0.55 -14.07
CA ASP A 16 -17.21 -1.18 -14.43
C ASP A 16 -17.02 -2.68 -14.11
N GLN A 17 -18.07 -3.50 -14.10
CA GLN A 17 -17.93 -4.97 -14.09
C GLN A 17 -18.71 -5.65 -15.23
N SER A 18 -18.13 -6.73 -15.75
CA SER A 18 -18.69 -7.64 -16.76
C SER A 18 -18.42 -9.09 -16.34
N ILE A 19 -19.23 -10.02 -16.85
CA ILE A 19 -18.94 -11.46 -16.69
C ILE A 19 -17.92 -11.84 -17.76
N SER A 20 -16.73 -12.25 -17.34
CA SER A 20 -15.61 -12.61 -18.22
C SER A 20 -15.18 -14.05 -17.99
N ARG A 21 -14.68 -14.70 -19.04
CA ARG A 21 -14.19 -16.09 -18.97
C ARG A 21 -12.71 -16.13 -18.57
N CYS A 22 -12.35 -16.98 -17.61
CA CYS A 22 -11.07 -16.96 -16.89
C CYS A 22 -10.32 -18.29 -16.91
N ALA A 23 -9.13 -18.41 -17.52
CA ALA A 23 -8.47 -17.50 -18.46
C ALA A 23 -9.12 -17.60 -19.87
N ASP A 24 -8.79 -16.68 -20.79
CA ASP A 24 -9.41 -16.60 -22.12
C ASP A 24 -9.60 -17.94 -22.83
N GLY A 25 -10.87 -18.31 -23.02
CA GLY A 25 -11.25 -19.48 -23.80
C GLY A 25 -10.92 -20.83 -23.17
N VAL A 26 -10.38 -20.85 -21.94
CA VAL A 26 -10.27 -22.08 -21.16
C VAL A 26 -11.65 -22.42 -20.61
N ASP A 27 -12.07 -23.66 -20.85
CA ASP A 27 -13.30 -24.25 -20.35
C ASP A 27 -12.90 -25.42 -19.46
N THR A 28 -13.19 -25.32 -18.17
CA THR A 28 -12.85 -26.35 -17.19
C THR A 28 -14.03 -27.28 -16.91
N ASP A 29 -15.11 -27.17 -17.70
CA ASP A 29 -16.42 -27.74 -17.42
C ASP A 29 -17.01 -27.28 -16.06
N ASP A 30 -16.48 -26.22 -15.43
CA ASP A 30 -16.94 -25.64 -14.16
C ASP A 30 -17.13 -24.12 -14.28
N ASN A 31 -18.40 -23.68 -14.38
CA ASN A 31 -18.78 -22.29 -14.51
C ASN A 31 -18.29 -21.39 -13.35
N GLY A 32 -18.10 -21.95 -12.15
CA GLY A 32 -17.59 -21.19 -11.00
C GLY A 32 -16.10 -20.87 -11.09
N VAL A 33 -15.36 -21.67 -11.85
CA VAL A 33 -13.95 -21.45 -12.19
C VAL A 33 -13.85 -20.55 -13.42
N ASP A 34 -14.68 -20.83 -14.41
CA ASP A 34 -14.59 -20.23 -15.74
C ASP A 34 -15.14 -18.81 -15.79
N PHE A 35 -16.14 -18.45 -14.99
CA PHE A 35 -16.75 -17.11 -15.07
C PHE A 35 -16.52 -16.30 -13.81
N LYS A 36 -15.87 -15.15 -13.97
CA LYS A 36 -15.65 -14.16 -12.91
C LYS A 36 -16.19 -12.80 -13.31
N LEU A 37 -16.61 -12.03 -12.33
CA LEU A 37 -16.85 -10.60 -12.50
C LEU A 37 -15.50 -9.90 -12.60
N LEU A 38 -15.25 -9.23 -13.72
CA LEU A 38 -14.04 -8.46 -13.98
C LEU A 38 -14.40 -7.18 -14.74
N PRO A 39 -13.53 -6.15 -14.74
CA PRO A 39 -13.71 -4.99 -15.59
C PRO A 39 -13.93 -5.37 -17.07
N PRO A 40 -14.80 -4.66 -17.81
CA PRO A 40 -15.02 -4.93 -19.23
C PRO A 40 -13.72 -4.80 -20.02
N THR A 41 -13.35 -5.87 -20.73
CA THR A 41 -12.16 -5.94 -21.59
C THR A 41 -12.51 -6.18 -23.08
N PRO A 42 -13.41 -5.40 -23.73
CA PRO A 42 -13.72 -5.63 -25.15
C PRO A 42 -12.48 -5.64 -26.05
N GLY A 43 -12.24 -6.77 -26.72
CA GLY A 43 -11.09 -6.93 -27.61
C GLY A 43 -9.73 -7.06 -26.90
N GLN A 44 -9.72 -7.19 -25.58
CA GLN A 44 -8.54 -7.45 -24.75
C GLN A 44 -8.66 -8.82 -24.06
N SER A 45 -7.56 -9.28 -23.50
CA SER A 45 -7.51 -10.57 -22.80
C SER A 45 -8.20 -10.51 -21.43
N ASN A 46 -9.00 -11.51 -21.07
CA ASN A 46 -9.58 -11.63 -19.72
C ASN A 46 -8.50 -12.08 -18.73
N ARG A 47 -7.90 -11.10 -18.06
CA ARG A 47 -6.80 -11.28 -17.09
C ARG A 47 -7.35 -11.48 -15.69
N CYS A 48 -7.60 -12.74 -15.36
CA CYS A 48 -8.21 -13.15 -14.08
C CYS A 48 -7.21 -13.35 -12.96
N ASP A 49 -5.95 -13.16 -13.29
CA ASP A 49 -4.80 -13.01 -12.42
C ASP A 49 -4.66 -11.56 -11.91
N VAL A 50 -5.47 -10.61 -12.38
CA VAL A 50 -5.45 -9.21 -11.94
C VAL A 50 -6.65 -8.94 -11.02
N VAL A 51 -6.37 -8.54 -9.78
CA VAL A 51 -7.38 -8.18 -8.77
C VAL A 51 -7.38 -6.65 -8.58
N PRO A 52 -8.51 -5.94 -8.74
CA PRO A 52 -8.61 -4.52 -8.39
C PRO A 52 -8.34 -4.29 -6.90
N ILE A 53 -7.66 -3.19 -6.55
CA ILE A 53 -7.37 -2.85 -5.15
C ILE A 53 -8.64 -2.72 -4.29
N GLY A 54 -9.74 -2.24 -4.87
CA GLY A 54 -11.06 -2.16 -4.23
C GLY A 54 -11.63 -3.51 -3.78
N ASP A 55 -11.23 -4.61 -4.43
CA ASP A 55 -11.70 -5.97 -4.15
C ASP A 55 -10.81 -6.75 -3.18
N LEU A 56 -9.71 -6.15 -2.72
CA LEU A 56 -8.79 -6.79 -1.79
C LEU A 56 -9.38 -6.88 -0.38
N ASN A 57 -8.95 -7.87 0.39
CA ASN A 57 -9.13 -7.96 1.83
C ASN A 57 -7.86 -7.44 2.53
N ALA A 58 -7.99 -7.13 3.82
CA ALA A 58 -6.84 -6.81 4.66
C ALA A 58 -5.78 -7.92 4.57
N GLY A 59 -4.50 -7.52 4.54
CA GLY A 59 -3.38 -8.44 4.39
C GLY A 59 -3.06 -8.90 2.95
N GLN A 60 -3.86 -8.54 1.94
CA GLN A 60 -3.57 -8.89 0.54
C GLN A 60 -2.64 -7.90 -0.18
N LEU A 61 -2.47 -6.71 0.40
CA LEU A 61 -1.51 -5.69 0.02
C LEU A 61 -1.08 -5.01 1.32
N LEU A 62 0.22 -4.83 1.52
CA LEU A 62 0.79 -4.45 2.81
C LEU A 62 1.72 -3.24 2.66
N LEU A 63 1.78 -2.40 3.69
CA LEU A 63 2.93 -1.58 4.01
C LEU A 63 4.04 -2.51 4.51
N SER A 64 5.24 -2.39 3.95
CA SER A 64 6.35 -3.31 4.29
C SER A 64 7.57 -2.59 4.86
N GLU A 65 7.81 -1.34 4.47
CA GLU A 65 8.88 -0.50 4.97
C GLU A 65 8.43 0.96 5.01
N VAL A 66 8.81 1.65 6.07
CA VAL A 66 8.59 3.09 6.26
C VAL A 66 9.88 3.73 6.70
N ASN A 67 10.29 4.77 5.97
CA ASN A 67 11.40 5.63 6.35
C ASN A 67 10.83 7.05 6.47
N TYR A 68 10.60 7.52 7.71
CA TYR A 68 9.94 8.81 7.94
C TYR A 68 10.88 9.89 8.48
N ASP A 69 12.07 9.51 8.94
CA ASP A 69 13.04 10.42 9.53
C ASP A 69 14.45 9.83 9.36
N PRO A 70 15.03 9.85 8.15
CA PRO A 70 16.34 9.24 7.91
C PRO A 70 17.49 10.08 8.49
N ASP A 71 18.53 9.40 9.01
CA ASP A 71 19.69 10.06 9.64
C ASP A 71 20.38 11.10 8.74
N THR A 72 20.67 12.26 9.33
CA THR A 72 21.65 13.25 8.83
C THR A 72 23.06 12.65 8.72
N GLY A 73 23.35 11.98 7.62
CA GLY A 73 24.64 11.33 7.39
C GLY A 73 24.56 9.86 6.96
N SER A 74 23.34 9.38 6.68
CA SER A 74 23.03 8.07 6.14
C SER A 74 23.81 7.68 4.87
N GLY A 75 24.46 8.66 4.21
CA GLY A 75 25.20 8.49 2.97
C GLY A 75 24.32 8.45 1.73
N PHE A 76 23.01 8.69 1.89
CA PHE A 76 22.05 8.88 0.80
C PHE A 76 22.01 10.30 0.27
N GLU A 77 22.66 11.25 0.96
CA GLU A 77 23.04 12.54 0.37
C GLU A 77 23.86 12.29 -0.90
N GLY A 78 23.17 12.23 -2.05
CA GLY A 78 23.80 12.09 -3.35
C GLY A 78 24.87 13.16 -3.47
N GLY A 79 26.13 12.76 -3.34
CA GLY A 79 27.27 13.57 -2.85
C GLY A 79 27.57 14.89 -3.56
N ALA A 80 26.63 15.82 -3.58
CA ALA A 80 26.68 17.09 -4.28
C ALA A 80 25.75 18.16 -3.65
N GLY A 81 25.26 17.95 -2.42
CA GLY A 81 24.49 18.96 -1.67
C GLY A 81 23.14 19.32 -2.29
N ALA A 82 22.48 18.36 -2.97
CA ALA A 82 21.20 18.56 -3.64
C ALA A 82 20.02 17.86 -2.95
N CYS A 83 20.27 17.13 -1.85
CA CYS A 83 19.32 16.27 -1.16
C CYS A 83 19.31 16.61 0.32
N ASP A 84 18.13 16.83 0.88
CA ASP A 84 17.87 16.99 2.32
C ASP A 84 17.39 15.66 2.93
N GLU A 85 17.45 15.52 4.25
CA GLU A 85 16.96 14.35 5.00
C GLU A 85 15.51 14.02 4.67
N SER A 86 14.68 15.05 4.49
CA SER A 86 13.27 14.90 4.12
C SER A 86 13.05 14.33 2.69
N ASP A 87 14.08 14.35 1.83
CA ASP A 87 14.01 13.83 0.47
C ASP A 87 14.22 12.31 0.40
N ASP A 88 14.70 11.68 1.49
CA ASP A 88 14.92 10.23 1.58
C ASP A 88 13.77 9.50 2.30
N GLU A 89 12.72 10.22 2.67
CA GLU A 89 11.52 9.68 3.31
C GLU A 89 10.63 8.91 2.30
N PHE A 90 10.28 7.65 2.60
CA PHE A 90 9.48 6.81 1.72
C PHE A 90 8.57 5.81 2.44
N TYR A 91 7.60 5.29 1.68
CA TYR A 91 6.79 4.11 2.01
C TYR A 91 6.96 3.06 0.94
N GLU A 92 7.09 1.82 1.37
CA GLU A 92 7.06 0.66 0.50
C GLU A 92 5.73 -0.07 0.68
N VAL A 93 5.08 -0.33 -0.46
CA VAL A 93 3.89 -1.17 -0.53
C VAL A 93 4.27 -2.47 -1.25
N PHE A 94 3.89 -3.59 -0.66
CA PHE A 94 4.24 -4.93 -1.07
C PHE A 94 2.99 -5.77 -1.39
N ASN A 95 3.06 -6.56 -2.46
CA ASN A 95 2.09 -7.60 -2.77
C ASN A 95 2.58 -8.98 -2.29
N PRO A 96 2.17 -9.44 -1.08
CA PRO A 96 2.51 -10.77 -0.59
C PRO A 96 1.71 -11.89 -1.26
N GLY A 97 0.69 -11.54 -2.04
CA GLY A 97 -0.24 -12.47 -2.65
C GLY A 97 0.33 -13.20 -3.87
N THR A 98 -0.52 -14.01 -4.48
CA THR A 98 -0.18 -14.81 -5.68
C THR A 98 -0.83 -14.28 -6.96
N SER A 99 -1.63 -13.22 -6.86
CA SER A 99 -2.27 -12.55 -7.99
C SER A 99 -1.65 -11.18 -8.22
N THR A 100 -1.63 -10.73 -9.47
CA THR A 100 -1.33 -9.34 -9.80
C THR A 100 -2.45 -8.45 -9.24
N ILE A 101 -2.09 -7.28 -8.71
CA ILE A 101 -3.04 -6.30 -8.20
C ILE A 101 -3.02 -5.08 -9.11
N ASN A 102 -4.19 -4.56 -9.45
CA ASN A 102 -4.33 -3.25 -10.08
C ASN A 102 -4.64 -2.20 -9.02
N LEU A 103 -3.72 -1.25 -8.83
CA LEU A 103 -3.81 -0.21 -7.81
C LEU A 103 -4.73 0.96 -8.21
N ALA A 104 -5.38 0.89 -9.37
CA ALA A 104 -6.34 1.90 -9.84
C ALA A 104 -7.44 2.18 -8.80
N GLY A 105 -7.60 3.46 -8.49
CA GLY A 105 -8.54 3.96 -7.48
C GLY A 105 -7.95 4.03 -6.08
N GLY A 106 -6.90 3.26 -5.75
CA GLY A 106 -6.30 3.26 -4.42
C GLY A 106 -5.38 4.44 -4.12
N SER A 107 -5.13 4.66 -2.83
CA SER A 107 -4.29 5.74 -2.32
C SER A 107 -3.44 5.33 -1.11
N ILE A 108 -2.34 6.04 -0.89
CA ILE A 108 -1.75 6.22 0.46
C ILE A 108 -2.26 7.54 1.02
N GLN A 109 -2.73 7.52 2.26
CA GLN A 109 -3.14 8.72 2.97
C GLN A 109 -2.30 8.93 4.22
N TYR A 110 -1.99 10.20 4.50
CA TYR A 110 -1.13 10.62 5.60
C TYR A 110 -1.90 11.39 6.65
N GLY A 111 -1.72 10.98 7.90
CA GLY A 111 -2.25 11.64 9.08
C GLY A 111 -1.16 12.14 10.02
N THR A 112 -1.48 13.22 10.75
CA THR A 112 -0.59 13.82 11.77
C THR A 112 -1.05 13.45 13.19
N SER A 113 -0.31 13.89 14.22
CA SER A 113 -0.60 13.64 15.66
C SER A 113 -2.02 14.02 16.15
N GLY A 114 -2.80 14.76 15.35
CA GLY A 114 -4.22 15.04 15.63
C GLY A 114 -5.21 14.01 15.06
N GLY A 115 -4.73 12.99 14.33
CA GLY A 115 -5.59 12.06 13.58
C GLY A 115 -6.30 12.69 12.39
N ASN A 116 -5.77 13.81 11.89
CA ASN A 116 -6.28 14.49 10.70
C ASN A 116 -5.51 13.99 9.47
N PHE A 117 -6.23 13.53 8.46
CA PHE A 117 -5.67 13.06 7.19
C PHE A 117 -5.76 14.18 6.17
N ASN A 118 -4.61 14.66 5.71
CA ASN A 118 -4.54 15.89 4.92
C ASN A 118 -3.60 15.81 3.72
N GLY A 119 -3.21 14.59 3.32
CA GLY A 119 -2.38 14.37 2.14
C GLY A 119 -2.57 12.97 1.58
N ASP A 120 -2.79 12.90 0.27
CA ASP A 120 -3.05 11.66 -0.46
C ASP A 120 -2.11 11.50 -1.64
N VAL A 121 -1.71 10.25 -1.91
CA VAL A 121 -1.00 9.86 -3.11
C VAL A 121 -1.74 8.74 -3.81
N TYR A 122 -2.28 9.03 -4.98
CA TYR A 122 -3.02 8.06 -5.80
C TYR A 122 -2.09 7.21 -6.65
N PHE A 123 -2.36 5.91 -6.72
CA PHE A 123 -1.52 4.97 -7.47
C PHE A 123 -1.78 4.95 -8.99
N GLY A 124 -2.85 5.57 -9.48
CA GLY A 124 -3.25 5.45 -10.89
C GLY A 124 -3.37 3.99 -11.35
N ASN A 125 -3.17 3.71 -12.64
CA ASN A 125 -3.40 2.37 -13.22
C ASN A 125 -2.21 1.38 -13.05
N GLN A 126 -1.49 1.47 -11.94
CA GLN A 126 -0.30 0.65 -11.74
C GLN A 126 -0.65 -0.80 -11.43
N LEU A 127 0.04 -1.74 -12.10
CA LEU A 127 -0.04 -3.17 -11.80
C LEU A 127 1.15 -3.58 -10.92
N ILE A 128 0.89 -4.32 -9.85
CA ILE A 128 1.90 -4.90 -8.96
C ILE A 128 1.72 -6.43 -8.90
N GLY A 129 2.67 -7.16 -9.45
CA GLY A 129 2.68 -8.63 -9.47
C GLY A 129 2.97 -9.25 -8.09
N PRO A 130 2.82 -10.58 -7.95
CA PRO A 130 3.22 -11.31 -6.76
C PRO A 130 4.69 -11.05 -6.40
N GLY A 131 4.95 -10.66 -5.15
CA GLY A 131 6.29 -10.36 -4.67
C GLY A 131 6.88 -9.04 -5.20
N GLU A 132 6.12 -8.26 -5.97
CA GLU A 132 6.56 -6.93 -6.42
C GLU A 132 6.25 -5.87 -5.35
N TYR A 133 6.95 -4.75 -5.49
CA TYR A 133 6.86 -3.60 -4.60
C TYR A 133 6.68 -2.30 -5.39
N VAL A 134 5.95 -1.36 -4.81
CA VAL A 134 5.93 0.04 -5.24
C VAL A 134 6.36 0.94 -4.09
N VAL A 135 6.88 2.12 -4.43
CA VAL A 135 7.38 3.08 -3.44
C VAL A 135 6.65 4.41 -3.60
N VAL A 136 6.35 5.06 -2.47
CA VAL A 136 5.80 6.40 -2.42
C VAL A 136 6.79 7.31 -1.71
N VAL A 137 7.09 8.49 -2.26
CA VAL A 137 8.11 9.43 -1.75
C VAL A 137 7.52 10.84 -1.51
N SER A 138 8.15 11.59 -0.60
CA SER A 138 7.73 12.93 -0.13
C SER A 138 7.71 14.00 -1.23
N GLN A 139 8.77 14.09 -2.06
CA GLN A 139 8.86 14.95 -3.24
C GLN A 139 9.98 14.53 -4.21
N ASP A 140 9.98 15.12 -5.42
CA ASP A 140 10.92 14.82 -6.51
C ASP A 140 12.25 15.54 -6.31
N ALA A 141 13.19 14.95 -5.58
CA ALA A 141 14.49 15.59 -5.34
C ALA A 141 15.62 15.08 -6.25
N GLY A 142 15.37 14.13 -7.16
CA GLY A 142 16.47 13.49 -7.92
C GLY A 142 17.52 12.79 -7.02
N CYS A 143 17.20 12.65 -5.73
CA CYS A 143 18.03 12.07 -4.66
C CYS A 143 17.98 10.56 -4.67
N TYR A 144 16.82 10.01 -5.02
CA TYR A 144 16.72 8.62 -5.39
C TYR A 144 17.33 8.38 -6.77
N THR A 145 18.61 8.01 -6.79
CA THR A 145 19.20 7.44 -8.01
C THR A 145 18.51 6.11 -8.32
N SER A 146 18.42 5.74 -9.61
CA SER A 146 17.83 4.45 -10.01
C SER A 146 18.51 3.22 -9.40
N ALA A 147 19.71 3.38 -8.82
CA ALA A 147 20.43 2.32 -8.14
C ALA A 147 19.90 2.04 -6.72
N THR A 148 19.41 3.06 -5.99
CA THR A 148 18.81 2.91 -4.65
C THR A 148 17.35 2.44 -4.69
N LEU A 149 16.69 2.57 -5.84
CA LEU A 149 15.33 2.06 -6.10
C LEU A 149 15.33 0.84 -7.03
N SER A 150 16.44 0.11 -7.10
CA SER A 150 16.54 -1.08 -7.95
C SER A 150 15.60 -2.19 -7.45
N GLY A 151 14.74 -2.71 -8.34
CA GLY A 151 13.76 -3.75 -8.02
C GLY A 151 12.33 -3.25 -7.81
N ARG A 152 12.09 -1.94 -7.92
CA ARG A 152 10.75 -1.35 -7.81
C ARG A 152 9.97 -1.40 -9.09
N LYS A 153 8.66 -1.60 -8.94
CA LYS A 153 7.72 -1.56 -10.05
C LYS A 153 7.35 -0.14 -10.44
N ALA A 154 7.12 0.73 -9.47
CA ALA A 154 6.76 2.12 -9.67
C ALA A 154 7.15 3.00 -8.48
N ILE A 155 7.23 4.31 -8.74
CA ILE A 155 7.49 5.35 -7.76
C ILE A 155 6.36 6.38 -7.87
N PHE A 156 5.69 6.64 -6.76
CA PHE A 156 4.65 7.64 -6.63
C PHE A 156 5.14 8.83 -5.82
N ARG A 157 4.65 10.01 -6.14
CA ARG A 157 5.13 11.26 -5.57
C ARG A 157 3.97 12.02 -4.97
N GLY A 158 4.07 12.38 -3.70
CA GLY A 158 3.20 13.37 -3.10
C GLY A 158 3.71 14.78 -3.40
N THR A 159 2.82 15.76 -3.37
CA THR A 159 3.17 17.17 -3.64
C THR A 159 3.24 18.04 -2.39
N ALA A 160 2.89 17.51 -1.20
CA ALA A 160 2.69 18.34 -0.01
C ALA A 160 2.72 17.60 1.35
N TRP A 161 3.56 16.58 1.50
CA TRP A 161 3.69 15.84 2.77
C TRP A 161 5.14 15.77 3.25
N SER A 162 5.33 15.87 4.56
CA SER A 162 6.60 15.74 5.29
C SER A 162 6.39 14.66 6.35
N LEU A 163 7.28 13.69 6.37
CA LEU A 163 7.08 12.43 7.08
C LEU A 163 7.76 12.46 8.45
N SER A 164 8.73 13.35 8.61
CA SER A 164 9.40 13.77 9.86
C SER A 164 8.47 14.44 10.89
N GLY A 165 7.17 14.58 10.60
CA GLY A 165 6.19 15.12 11.54
C GLY A 165 5.94 14.21 12.74
N ALA A 166 6.03 14.77 13.96
CA ALA A 166 5.65 14.06 15.18
C ALA A 166 4.21 13.51 15.09
N GLY A 167 4.10 12.21 15.34
CA GLY A 167 2.85 11.45 15.33
C GLY A 167 2.26 11.15 13.95
N ALA A 168 3.13 10.98 12.96
CA ALA A 168 2.79 10.45 11.65
C ALA A 168 2.03 9.11 11.70
N THR A 169 0.94 9.04 10.92
CA THR A 169 0.19 7.82 10.62
C THR A 169 0.02 7.69 9.10
N PHE A 170 0.10 6.47 8.59
CA PHE A 170 -0.05 6.15 7.18
C PHE A 170 -1.12 5.11 7.00
N ALA A 171 -1.99 5.29 6.03
CA ALA A 171 -3.01 4.31 5.68
C ALA A 171 -2.93 3.97 4.20
N LEU A 172 -2.94 2.67 3.90
CA LEU A 172 -3.15 2.13 2.58
C LEU A 172 -4.66 1.96 2.36
N VAL A 173 -5.20 2.69 1.40
CA VAL A 173 -6.65 2.84 1.20
C VAL A 173 -7.07 2.25 -0.14
N ARG A 174 -8.19 1.53 -0.15
CA ARG A 174 -8.74 0.80 -1.30
C ARG A 174 -9.30 1.70 -2.39
N ASP A 175 -9.63 2.93 -2.04
CA ASP A 175 -10.23 3.91 -2.94
C ASP A 175 -9.64 5.31 -2.71
N ASP A 176 -10.26 6.31 -3.32
CA ASP A 176 -9.89 7.72 -3.28
C ASP A 176 -10.70 8.50 -2.24
N THR A 177 -11.39 7.81 -1.32
CA THR A 177 -12.16 8.45 -0.25
C THR A 177 -11.22 8.91 0.86
N ASP A 178 -11.17 10.21 1.10
CA ASP A 178 -10.45 10.79 2.24
C ASP A 178 -10.90 10.15 3.56
N LEU A 179 -9.91 9.74 4.37
CA LEU A 179 -10.17 9.25 5.70
C LEU A 179 -10.64 10.41 6.62
N PRO A 180 -11.61 10.17 7.53
CA PRO A 180 -12.13 11.23 8.38
C PRO A 180 -11.05 11.84 9.28
N ASP A 181 -11.09 13.17 9.42
CA ASP A 181 -10.27 13.94 10.36
C ASP A 181 -10.64 13.69 11.84
N GLY A 182 -9.68 13.99 12.73
CA GLY A 182 -9.89 14.07 14.18
C GLY A 182 -9.98 12.73 14.90
N GLN A 183 -9.45 11.67 14.28
CA GLN A 183 -9.55 10.32 14.80
C GLN A 183 -8.46 10.06 15.84
N THR A 184 -8.82 9.96 17.12
CA THR A 184 -7.91 9.50 18.18
C THR A 184 -8.23 8.05 18.54
N GLY A 185 -7.29 7.13 18.36
CA GLY A 185 -7.38 5.74 18.80
C GLY A 185 -8.49 4.92 18.12
N SER A 186 -8.10 3.89 17.38
CA SER A 186 -8.97 2.82 16.84
C SER A 186 -10.08 3.23 15.85
N ALA A 187 -10.20 4.50 15.47
CA ALA A 187 -11.35 4.97 14.70
C ALA A 187 -11.17 4.76 13.17
N ILE A 188 -9.94 4.60 12.68
CA ILE A 188 -9.70 3.78 11.48
C ILE A 188 -9.95 2.34 11.92
N ASP A 189 -11.20 1.94 11.90
CA ASP A 189 -11.71 0.72 12.53
C ASP A 189 -10.93 -0.52 12.07
N GLN A 190 -10.65 -1.46 12.98
CA GLN A 190 -10.09 -2.80 12.66
C GLN A 190 -11.07 -3.66 11.82
N GLY A 191 -12.20 -3.08 11.39
CA GLY A 191 -13.15 -3.63 10.42
C GLY A 191 -13.45 -2.69 9.25
N SER A 192 -12.65 -1.63 9.05
CA SER A 192 -12.82 -0.71 7.92
C SER A 192 -12.73 -1.50 6.62
N THR A 193 -13.76 -1.41 5.79
CA THR A 193 -13.72 -1.99 4.44
C THR A 193 -12.93 -1.13 3.46
N VAL A 194 -12.45 0.04 3.90
CA VAL A 194 -11.79 1.05 3.08
C VAL A 194 -10.27 1.02 3.27
N VAL A 195 -9.79 0.64 4.46
CA VAL A 195 -8.35 0.53 4.75
C VAL A 195 -7.88 -0.91 4.60
N LEU A 196 -6.70 -1.09 4.01
CA LEU A 196 -6.05 -2.39 3.83
C LEU A 196 -5.01 -2.69 4.89
N ASP A 197 -4.29 -1.66 5.33
CA ASP A 197 -3.18 -1.68 6.28
C ASP A 197 -2.91 -0.25 6.72
N TYR A 198 -2.54 -0.02 7.98
CA TYR A 198 -2.10 1.29 8.43
C TYR A 198 -1.08 1.22 9.58
N MET A 199 -0.20 2.22 9.64
CA MET A 199 0.89 2.28 10.60
C MET A 199 0.98 3.65 11.25
N GLY A 200 0.96 3.71 12.58
CA GLY A 200 1.47 4.87 13.32
C GLY A 200 2.96 4.71 13.59
N SER A 201 3.83 5.55 13.01
CA SER A 201 5.29 5.35 13.03
C SER A 201 6.06 6.21 14.04
N ALA A 202 5.61 7.45 14.29
CA ALA A 202 6.40 8.43 15.03
C ALA A 202 5.93 8.62 16.49
N ALA A 203 6.80 9.18 17.34
CA ALA A 203 6.43 9.65 18.67
C ALA A 203 5.18 10.55 18.61
N GLY A 204 4.15 10.18 19.36
CA GLY A 204 2.90 10.92 19.43
C GLY A 204 1.84 10.48 18.41
N ALA A 205 2.07 9.42 17.64
CA ALA A 205 1.03 8.86 16.77
C ALA A 205 -0.14 8.40 17.63
N VAL A 206 -1.34 8.93 17.34
CA VAL A 206 -2.59 8.62 18.05
C VAL A 206 -3.48 7.66 17.27
N VAL A 207 -3.10 7.34 16.03
CA VAL A 207 -3.77 6.38 15.16
C VAL A 207 -2.77 5.29 14.79
N TYR A 208 -3.08 4.06 15.21
CA TYR A 208 -2.28 2.86 15.00
C TYR A 208 -3.16 1.61 15.18
N GLU A 209 -2.69 0.47 14.69
CA GLU A 209 -3.33 -0.83 14.86
C GLU A 209 -2.96 -1.47 16.21
N GLY A 210 -3.89 -2.24 16.76
CA GLY A 210 -3.64 -3.10 17.93
C GLY A 210 -3.31 -2.38 19.23
N THR A 211 -2.28 -2.87 19.91
CA THR A 211 -2.01 -2.54 21.32
C THR A 211 -1.13 -1.31 21.49
N GLY A 212 -0.43 -0.90 20.43
CA GLY A 212 0.44 0.27 20.42
C GLY A 212 0.90 0.61 19.03
N ARG A 213 1.43 1.83 18.87
CA ARG A 213 2.12 2.25 17.64
C ARG A 213 3.36 1.39 17.38
N ALA A 214 3.85 1.46 16.15
CA ALA A 214 5.15 0.90 15.82
C ALA A 214 6.26 1.52 16.70
N THR A 215 7.36 0.78 16.84
CA THR A 215 8.55 1.32 17.49
C THR A 215 9.00 2.57 16.73
N ASP A 216 9.24 3.65 17.48
CA ASP A 216 9.80 4.89 16.93
C ASP A 216 11.24 4.60 16.49
N CYS A 217 11.47 4.69 15.19
CA CYS A 217 12.73 4.33 14.56
C CYS A 217 13.48 5.58 14.10
N ASN A 218 13.48 6.67 14.87
CA ASN A 218 14.29 7.88 14.61
C ASN A 218 15.63 7.52 13.94
N ASP A 219 15.93 8.16 12.81
CA ASP A 219 17.13 7.95 12.00
C ASP A 219 17.24 6.57 11.29
N GLN A 220 16.17 5.78 11.28
CA GLN A 220 16.12 4.41 10.77
C GLN A 220 14.78 4.10 10.08
N SER A 221 14.81 3.09 9.22
CA SER A 221 13.56 2.57 8.65
C SER A 221 12.87 1.62 9.64
N SER A 222 11.55 1.73 9.71
CA SER A 222 10.68 0.73 10.30
C SER A 222 10.37 -0.32 9.23
N ILE A 223 10.66 -1.58 9.52
CA ILE A 223 10.37 -2.71 8.64
C ILE A 223 9.38 -3.66 9.29
N ARG A 224 8.53 -4.27 8.47
CA ARG A 224 7.63 -5.32 8.92
C ARG A 224 8.44 -6.57 9.34
N THR A 225 8.19 -7.09 10.54
CA THR A 225 8.92 -8.23 11.12
C THR A 225 8.64 -9.54 10.38
N ILE A 226 7.43 -9.68 9.84
CA ILE A 226 7.02 -10.77 8.95
C ILE A 226 6.46 -10.13 7.67
N PRO A 227 7.21 -10.09 6.56
CA PRO A 227 6.86 -9.32 5.37
C PRO A 227 5.51 -9.65 4.73
N THR A 228 4.98 -10.85 4.99
CA THR A 228 3.73 -11.35 4.40
C THR A 228 2.56 -11.40 5.39
N LEU A 229 2.71 -10.83 6.59
CA LEU A 229 1.69 -10.93 7.63
C LEU A 229 1.44 -9.58 8.30
N ASP A 230 0.17 -9.26 8.41
CA ASP A 230 -0.35 -8.18 9.23
C ASP A 230 -1.19 -8.80 10.35
N THR A 231 -0.79 -8.53 11.61
CA THR A 231 -1.51 -9.04 12.79
C THR A 231 -2.53 -8.04 13.31
N ASN A 232 -2.67 -6.88 12.65
CA ASN A 232 -3.37 -5.71 13.13
C ASN A 232 -2.82 -5.23 14.49
N ASP A 233 -1.50 -5.32 14.70
CA ASP A 233 -0.83 -4.79 15.89
C ASP A 233 0.52 -4.18 15.52
N ASN A 234 0.54 -2.86 15.32
CA ASN A 234 1.74 -2.18 14.83
C ASN A 234 2.94 -2.36 15.78
N ALA A 235 2.71 -2.47 17.09
CA ALA A 235 3.77 -2.71 18.06
C ALA A 235 4.43 -4.11 17.91
N ALA A 236 3.72 -5.09 17.36
CA ALA A 236 4.23 -6.43 17.10
C ALA A 236 4.77 -6.59 15.66
N ASP A 237 4.16 -5.88 14.72
CA ASP A 237 4.42 -6.05 13.29
C ASP A 237 5.65 -5.27 12.81
N TRP A 238 6.12 -4.26 13.54
CA TRP A 238 7.18 -3.37 13.08
C TRP A 238 8.42 -3.37 13.98
N SER A 239 9.60 -3.31 13.36
CA SER A 239 10.88 -3.20 14.05
C SER A 239 11.83 -2.24 13.32
N CYS A 240 12.76 -1.64 14.06
CA CYS A 240 13.77 -0.78 13.46
C CYS A 240 14.90 -1.60 12.83
N THR A 241 15.40 -1.14 11.69
CA THR A 241 16.57 -1.71 11.03
C THR A 241 17.73 -0.71 11.03
N ASN A 242 18.93 -1.21 11.31
CA ASN A 242 20.16 -0.42 11.30
C ASN A 242 20.61 -0.05 9.88
N ALA A 243 19.98 -0.61 8.85
CA ALA A 243 20.19 -0.22 7.47
C ALA A 243 19.24 0.93 7.16
N ASN A 244 19.80 2.09 6.80
CA ASN A 244 19.06 3.13 6.09
C ASN A 244 18.32 2.45 4.94
N GLY A 245 17.00 2.62 4.93
CA GLY A 245 16.08 1.80 4.15
C GLY A 245 16.61 1.58 2.75
N THR A 246 16.69 0.33 2.34
CA THR A 246 16.96 0.01 0.95
C THR A 246 15.66 -0.47 0.38
N PRO A 247 14.94 0.40 -0.33
CA PRO A 247 13.77 0.00 -1.04
C PRO A 247 14.02 -1.30 -1.83
N GLY A 248 13.42 -2.45 -1.48
CA GLY A 248 13.51 -3.65 -2.32
C GLY A 248 13.63 -4.99 -1.61
N ARG A 249 13.55 -5.03 -0.28
CA ARG A 249 14.11 -6.13 0.50
C ARG A 249 13.09 -7.09 1.09
#